data_AF-A0A354TLV2-F1
#
_entry.id   AF-A0A354TLV2-F1
#
_cell.length_a   1.000
_cell.length_b   1.000
_cell.length_c   1.000
_cell.angle_alpha   90.00
_cell.angle_beta   90.00
_cell.angle_gamma   90.00
#
_symmetry.space_group_name_H-M   'P 1'
#
loop_
_entity.id
_entity.type
_entity.pdbx_description
1 polymer ?
#
loop_
_entity_poly.entity_id
_entity_poly.type
_entity_poly.pdbx_seq_one_letter_code
_entity_poly.pdbx_strand_id
1 'polypeptide(L)'
;MARAQGTASARGQIFDHSTDFLFVTSGLAGAAYAELVPWVLPVLIVLAFSQYVLDSHFLYHQKSLRMSFLGRWNGVFYFGPLLLIATARISPENSGLYPLLMTLASLLAYGLIISTLLSIVDRAIAPLRHSSGD
;
A
#
# COMPACT_ATOMS: atom_id res chain seq x y z
N MET A 1 -12.47 -15.28 -8.37
CA MET A 1 -12.60 -16.73 -8.59
C MET A 1 -12.87 -17.49 -7.30
N ALA A 2 -12.01 -17.41 -6.27
CA ALA A 2 -12.20 -18.16 -5.01
C ALA A 2 -13.58 -17.96 -4.32
N ARG A 3 -14.15 -16.75 -4.35
CA ARG A 3 -15.51 -16.50 -3.82
C ARG A 3 -16.60 -17.17 -4.63
N ALA A 4 -16.48 -17.17 -5.96
CA ALA A 4 -17.43 -17.84 -6.85
C ALA A 4 -17.35 -19.37 -6.74
N GLN A 5 -16.19 -19.90 -6.34
CA GLN A 5 -15.94 -21.34 -6.14
C GLN A 5 -16.13 -21.80 -4.69
N GLY A 6 -16.47 -20.91 -3.75
CA GLY A 6 -16.60 -21.23 -2.33
C GLY A 6 -15.28 -21.59 -1.62
N THR A 7 -14.13 -21.33 -2.24
CA THR A 7 -12.78 -21.69 -1.73
C THR A 7 -12.05 -20.52 -1.08
N ALA A 8 -12.74 -19.42 -0.80
CA ALA A 8 -12.16 -18.26 -0.10
C ALA A 8 -11.68 -18.68 1.30
N SER A 9 -10.41 -18.44 1.60
CA SER A 9 -9.81 -18.77 2.89
C SER A 9 -8.94 -17.63 3.41
N ALA A 10 -8.78 -17.54 4.73
CA ALA A 10 -7.93 -16.53 5.36
C ALA A 10 -6.45 -16.64 4.89
N ARG A 11 -5.94 -17.88 4.72
CA ARG A 11 -4.59 -18.12 4.20
C ARG A 11 -4.44 -17.63 2.76
N GLY A 12 -5.45 -17.87 1.91
CA GLY A 12 -5.47 -17.36 0.54
C GLY A 12 -5.48 -15.83 0.50
N GLN A 13 -6.22 -15.19 1.40
CA GLN A 13 -6.24 -13.72 1.50
C GLN A 13 -4.88 -13.14 1.93
N ILE A 14 -4.18 -13.77 2.88
CA ILE A 14 -2.81 -13.36 3.28
C ILE A 14 -1.85 -13.52 2.10
N PHE A 15 -1.94 -14.62 1.37
CA PHE A 15 -1.09 -14.88 0.21
C PHE A 15 -1.30 -13.84 -0.90
N ASP A 16 -2.56 -13.51 -1.22
CA ASP A 16 -2.94 -12.48 -2.19
C ASP A 16 -2.32 -11.12 -1.83
N HIS A 17 -2.56 -10.66 -0.60
CA HIS A 17 -1.99 -9.41 -0.11
C HIS A 17 -0.47 -9.40 -0.01
N SER A 18 0.16 -10.55 0.30
CA SER A 18 1.62 -10.65 0.35
C SER A 18 2.22 -10.52 -1.06
N THR A 19 1.56 -11.08 -2.05
CA THR A 19 1.98 -10.96 -3.45
C THR A 19 1.85 -9.52 -3.94
N ASP A 20 0.73 -8.87 -3.66
CA ASP A 20 0.53 -7.44 -3.94
C ASP A 20 1.61 -6.59 -3.25
N PHE A 21 1.85 -6.84 -1.96
CA PHE A 21 2.85 -6.15 -1.15
C PHE A 21 4.26 -6.28 -1.74
N LEU A 22 4.68 -7.50 -2.08
CA LEU A 22 6.00 -7.75 -2.66
C LEU A 22 6.15 -7.06 -4.02
N PHE A 23 5.10 -7.09 -4.85
CA PHE A 23 5.10 -6.42 -6.14
C PHE A 23 5.26 -4.90 -5.99
N VAL A 24 4.38 -4.24 -5.22
CA VAL A 24 4.42 -2.77 -5.10
C VAL A 24 5.70 -2.30 -4.40
N THR A 25 6.15 -2.99 -3.36
CA THR A 25 7.33 -2.58 -2.60
C THR A 25 8.60 -2.74 -3.44
N SER A 26 8.75 -3.86 -4.14
CA SER A 26 9.92 -4.09 -5.00
C SER A 26 9.93 -3.14 -6.20
N GLY A 27 8.76 -2.92 -6.83
CA GLY A 27 8.62 -1.96 -7.91
C GLY A 27 8.95 -0.54 -7.47
N LEU A 28 8.43 -0.10 -6.32
CA LEU A 28 8.69 1.24 -5.79
C LEU A 28 10.12 1.39 -5.28
N ALA A 29 10.75 0.33 -4.76
CA ALA A 29 12.17 0.34 -4.43
C ALA A 29 13.03 0.49 -5.69
N GLY A 30 12.70 -0.20 -6.77
CA GLY A 30 13.37 -0.01 -8.08
C GLY A 30 13.16 1.40 -8.63
N ALA A 31 11.95 1.95 -8.52
CA ALA A 31 11.67 3.33 -8.90
C ALA A 31 12.41 4.35 -8.03
N ALA A 32 12.58 4.07 -6.72
CA ALA A 32 13.34 4.91 -5.81
C ALA A 32 14.85 4.84 -6.07
N TYR A 33 15.36 3.66 -6.43
CA TYR A 33 16.73 3.49 -6.89
C TYR A 33 17.02 4.31 -8.16
N ALA A 34 16.04 4.41 -9.06
CA ALA A 34 16.09 5.26 -10.24
C ALA A 34 15.73 6.74 -9.97
N GLU A 35 15.61 7.15 -8.71
CA GLU A 35 15.28 8.51 -8.28
C GLU A 35 13.91 9.05 -8.76
N LEU A 36 12.98 8.16 -9.13
CA LEU A 36 11.66 8.52 -9.64
C LEU A 36 10.63 8.73 -8.52
N VAL A 37 10.84 8.11 -7.35
CA VAL A 37 10.02 8.28 -6.15
C VAL A 37 10.90 8.30 -4.89
N PRO A 38 10.44 8.86 -3.76
CA PRO A 38 11.22 8.89 -2.53
C PRO A 38 11.37 7.49 -1.89
N TRP A 39 12.58 7.15 -1.41
CA TRP A 39 12.86 5.90 -0.67
C TRP A 39 12.01 5.71 0.59
N VAL A 40 11.54 6.79 1.20
CA VAL A 40 10.69 6.71 2.39
C VAL A 40 9.36 6.00 2.08
N LEU A 41 8.84 6.06 0.85
CA LEU A 41 7.59 5.41 0.49
C LEU A 41 7.66 3.87 0.59
N PRO A 42 8.57 3.16 -0.11
CA PRO A 42 8.66 1.70 0.01
C PRO A 42 8.98 1.25 1.44
N VAL A 43 9.78 2.00 2.20
CA VAL A 43 10.05 1.70 3.63
C VAL A 43 8.78 1.79 4.46
N LEU A 44 7.98 2.85 4.30
CA LEU A 44 6.71 3.00 5.01
C LEU A 44 5.69 1.92 4.64
N ILE A 45 5.68 1.46 3.39
CA ILE A 45 4.82 0.35 2.95
C ILE A 45 5.20 -0.95 3.70
N VAL A 46 6.49 -1.26 3.82
CA VAL A 46 6.98 -2.41 4.62
C VAL A 46 6.52 -2.31 6.07
N LEU A 47 6.66 -1.14 6.69
CA LEU A 47 6.25 -0.92 8.07
C LEU A 47 4.72 -1.05 8.24
N ALA A 48 3.94 -0.41 7.37
CA ALA A 48 2.48 -0.45 7.41
C ALA A 48 1.91 -1.86 7.15
N PHE A 49 2.55 -2.63 6.26
CA PHE A 49 2.18 -4.02 5.99
C PHE A 49 2.57 -4.95 7.14
N SER A 50 3.76 -4.77 7.71
CA SER A 50 4.19 -5.54 8.89
C SER A 50 3.25 -5.30 10.07
N GLN A 51 2.91 -4.04 10.36
CA GLN A 51 1.92 -3.69 11.37
C GLN A 51 0.57 -4.35 11.08
N TYR A 52 0.09 -4.30 9.83
CA TYR A 52 -1.15 -4.98 9.42
C TYR A 52 -1.14 -6.48 9.73
N VAL A 53 -0.06 -7.18 9.38
CA VAL A 53 0.06 -8.63 9.62
C VAL A 53 0.11 -8.92 11.12
N LEU A 54 0.88 -8.15 11.89
CA LEU A 54 0.99 -8.31 13.34
C LEU A 54 -0.35 -8.04 14.04
N ASP A 55 -1.03 -6.94 13.70
CA ASP A 55 -2.33 -6.59 14.24
C ASP A 55 -3.37 -7.69 13.95
N SER A 56 -3.33 -8.26 12.74
CA SER A 56 -4.25 -9.32 12.36
C SER A 56 -3.97 -10.65 13.05
N HIS A 57 -2.70 -10.99 13.34
CA HIS A 57 -2.35 -12.27 13.95
C HIS A 57 -2.39 -12.25 15.49
N PHE A 58 -1.86 -11.20 16.12
CA PHE A 58 -1.61 -11.18 17.57
C PHE A 58 -2.70 -10.45 18.37
N LEU A 59 -3.17 -9.29 17.90
CA LEU A 59 -4.00 -8.40 18.71
C LEU A 59 -5.48 -8.81 18.73
N TYR A 60 -6.00 -9.35 17.64
CA TYR A 60 -7.45 -9.56 17.53
C TYR A 60 -7.87 -11.03 17.53
N HIS A 61 -6.97 -12.01 17.38
CA HIS A 61 -7.32 -13.44 17.18
C HIS A 61 -8.46 -13.65 16.14
N GLN A 62 -8.68 -12.66 15.28
CA GLN A 62 -9.83 -12.59 14.40
C GLN A 62 -9.53 -13.41 13.16
N LYS A 63 -10.45 -14.29 12.79
CA LYS A 63 -10.37 -15.13 11.57
C LYS A 63 -10.40 -14.31 10.27
N SER A 64 -10.50 -12.98 10.33
CA SER A 64 -10.52 -12.08 9.17
C SER A 64 -9.63 -10.85 9.39
N LEU A 65 -8.87 -10.51 8.34
CA LEU A 65 -7.97 -9.36 8.28
C LEU A 65 -8.77 -8.05 8.28
N ARG A 66 -8.72 -7.27 9.37
CA ARG A 66 -9.32 -5.93 9.43
C ARG A 66 -8.28 -4.85 9.13
N MET A 67 -8.41 -4.24 7.95
CA MET A 67 -7.66 -3.04 7.58
C MET A 67 -8.39 -1.77 8.04
N SER A 68 -7.65 -0.73 8.43
CA SER A 68 -8.24 0.61 8.56
C SER A 68 -8.71 1.11 7.19
N PHE A 69 -9.67 2.04 7.17
CA PHE A 69 -10.19 2.59 5.92
C PHE A 69 -9.06 3.17 5.05
N LEU A 70 -8.17 3.95 5.67
CA LEU A 70 -6.98 4.50 5.01
C LEU A 70 -6.02 3.40 4.54
N GLY A 71 -5.78 2.38 5.36
CA GLY A 71 -4.89 1.28 5.01
C GLY A 71 -5.35 0.51 3.78
N ARG A 72 -6.66 0.27 3.66
CA ARG A 72 -7.26 -0.40 2.49
C ARG A 72 -7.08 0.42 1.22
N TRP A 73 -7.32 1.73 1.26
CA TRP A 73 -7.17 2.59 0.09
C TRP A 73 -5.71 2.80 -0.29
N ASN A 74 -4.82 2.99 0.69
CA ASN A 74 -3.39 3.08 0.43
C ASN A 74 -2.88 1.81 -0.28
N GLY A 75 -3.31 0.63 0.14
CA GLY A 75 -2.97 -0.65 -0.51
C GLY A 75 -3.26 -0.66 -2.01
N VAL A 76 -4.41 -0.10 -2.43
CA VAL A 76 -4.76 0.04 -3.85
C VAL A 76 -3.93 1.13 -4.53
N PHE A 77 -3.76 2.28 -3.90
CA PHE A 77 -3.07 3.42 -4.51
C PHE A 77 -1.55 3.27 -4.61
N TYR A 78 -0.92 2.34 -3.88
CA TYR A 78 0.52 2.05 -4.03
C TYR A 78 0.90 1.59 -5.45
N PHE A 79 -0.04 1.03 -6.22
CA PHE A 79 0.18 0.71 -7.63
C PHE A 79 0.22 1.95 -8.54
N GLY A 80 -0.38 3.06 -8.10
CA GLY A 80 -0.58 4.27 -8.90
C GLY A 80 0.72 4.90 -9.41
N PRO A 81 1.75 5.15 -8.57
CA PRO A 81 3.02 5.67 -9.05
C PRO A 81 3.69 4.76 -10.08
N LEU A 82 3.64 3.43 -9.89
CA LEU A 82 4.18 2.46 -10.84
C LEU A 82 3.44 2.50 -12.18
N LEU A 83 2.11 2.60 -12.15
CA LEU A 83 1.31 2.75 -13.36
C LEU A 83 1.65 4.04 -14.10
N LEU A 84 1.70 5.17 -13.39
CA LEU A 84 2.03 6.48 -13.98
C LEU A 84 3.44 6.49 -14.60
N ILE A 85 4.43 5.94 -13.90
CA ILE A 85 5.80 5.82 -14.40
C ILE A 85 5.85 4.91 -15.63
N ALA A 86 5.20 3.75 -15.59
CA ALA A 86 5.16 2.83 -16.72
C ALA A 86 4.50 3.48 -17.95
N THR A 87 3.35 4.15 -17.76
CA THR A 87 2.66 4.89 -18.82
C THR A 87 3.53 6.01 -19.38
N ALA A 88 4.24 6.76 -18.53
CA ALA A 88 5.16 7.81 -18.98
C ALA A 88 6.25 7.23 -19.88
N ARG A 89 6.81 6.06 -19.54
CA ARG A 89 7.92 5.44 -20.26
C ARG A 89 7.53 4.80 -21.59
N ILE A 90 6.28 4.38 -21.75
CA ILE A 90 5.78 3.83 -23.03
C ILE A 90 5.13 4.89 -23.93
N SER A 91 4.91 6.09 -23.41
CA SER A 91 4.27 7.17 -24.17
C SER A 91 5.23 7.74 -25.23
N PRO A 92 4.74 8.15 -26.41
CA PRO A 92 5.58 8.79 -27.43
C PRO A 92 6.27 10.05 -26.89
N GLU A 93 7.54 10.24 -27.22
CA GLU A 93 8.39 11.33 -26.70
C GLU A 93 7.80 12.73 -26.97
N ASN A 94 7.09 12.91 -28.09
CA ASN A 94 6.53 14.19 -28.53
C ASN A 94 5.14 14.52 -27.95
N SER A 95 4.59 13.68 -27.07
CA SER A 95 3.22 13.82 -26.57
C SER A 95 3.05 14.88 -25.46
N GLY A 96 4.15 15.35 -24.85
CA GLY A 96 4.12 16.19 -23.65
C GLY A 96 3.59 15.48 -22.39
N LEU A 97 3.23 14.20 -22.49
CA LEU A 97 2.65 13.42 -21.38
C LEU A 97 3.70 12.99 -20.36
N TYR A 98 4.95 12.77 -20.77
CA TYR A 98 6.03 12.36 -19.88
C TYR A 98 6.17 13.27 -18.65
N PRO A 99 6.39 14.61 -18.78
CA PRO A 99 6.54 15.49 -17.61
C PRO A 99 5.29 15.54 -16.75
N LEU A 100 4.09 15.50 -17.35
CA LEU A 100 2.82 15.48 -16.61
C LEU A 100 2.70 14.22 -15.76
N LEU A 101 2.89 13.04 -16.35
CA LEU A 101 2.75 11.75 -15.66
C LEU A 101 3.80 11.56 -14.56
N MET A 102 5.04 12.00 -14.79
CA MET A 102 6.08 11.98 -13.77
C MET A 102 5.77 12.94 -12.60
N THR A 103 5.21 14.11 -12.89
CA THR A 103 4.75 15.05 -11.84
C THR A 103 3.63 14.45 -11.02
N LEU A 104 2.63 13.85 -11.67
CA LEU A 104 1.52 13.17 -11.00
C LEU A 104 2.01 11.97 -10.17
N ALA A 105 2.98 11.20 -10.66
CA ALA A 105 3.58 10.09 -9.92
C ALA A 105 4.26 10.58 -8.63
N SER A 106 5.01 11.69 -8.72
CA SER A 106 5.66 12.31 -7.57
C SER A 106 4.66 12.84 -6.55
N LEU A 107 3.66 13.62 -6.99
CA LEU A 107 2.60 14.14 -6.12
C LEU A 107 1.84 13.01 -5.41
N LEU A 108 1.50 11.95 -6.15
CA LEU A 108 0.84 10.77 -5.59
C LEU A 108 1.75 10.06 -4.58
N ALA A 109 3.05 9.91 -4.85
CA ALA A 109 4.00 9.31 -3.92
C ALA A 109 4.08 10.09 -2.60
N TYR A 110 4.16 11.42 -2.65
CA TYR A 110 4.14 12.26 -1.44
C TYR A 110 2.80 12.21 -0.70
N GLY A 111 1.68 12.22 -1.42
CA GLY A 111 0.36 12.01 -0.82
C GLY A 111 0.26 10.66 -0.09
N LEU A 112 0.80 9.60 -0.69
CA LEU A 112 0.84 8.25 -0.13
C LEU A 112 1.74 8.16 1.10
N ILE A 113 2.87 8.87 1.13
CA ILE A 113 3.72 8.94 2.33
C ILE A 113 2.91 9.46 3.52
N ILE A 114 2.21 10.60 3.34
CA ILE A 114 1.40 11.23 4.39
C ILE A 114 0.26 10.30 4.80
N SER A 115 -0.51 9.77 3.85
CA SER A 115 -1.65 8.90 4.16
C SER A 115 -1.22 7.57 4.80
N THR A 116 -0.01 7.08 4.49
CA THR A 116 0.55 5.85 5.09
C THR A 116 0.94 6.08 6.53
N LEU A 117 1.62 7.19 6.83
CA LEU A 117 1.90 7.59 8.21
C LEU A 117 0.62 7.72 9.03
N LEU A 118 -0.40 8.41 8.50
CA LEU A 118 -1.69 8.54 9.16
C LEU A 118 -2.35 7.17 9.40
N SER A 119 -2.27 6.25 8.42
CA SER A 119 -2.81 4.90 8.56
C SER A 119 -2.09 4.06 9.63
N ILE A 120 -0.78 4.23 9.79
CA ILE A 120 0.02 3.55 10.81
C ILE A 120 -0.36 4.07 12.20
N VAL A 121 -0.43 5.40 12.36
CA VAL A 121 -0.79 6.06 13.62
C VAL A 121 -2.22 5.71 14.04
N ASP A 122 -3.17 5.77 13.11
CA ASP A 122 -4.58 5.40 13.36
C ASP A 122 -4.69 3.98 13.93
N ARG A 123 -3.95 3.03 13.36
CA ARG A 123 -3.90 1.64 13.86
C ARG A 123 -3.20 1.51 15.21
N ALA A 124 -2.09 2.22 15.43
CA ALA A 124 -1.35 2.15 16.68
C ALA A 124 -2.16 2.68 17.89
N ILE A 125 -3.06 3.64 17.68
CA ILE A 125 -3.88 4.25 18.74
C ILE A 125 -5.20 3.49 18.97
N ALA A 126 -5.66 2.69 17.99
CA ALA A 126 -6.93 1.97 18.10
C ALA A 126 -7.10 1.13 19.39
N PRO A 127 -6.08 0.40 19.90
CA PRO A 127 -6.21 -0.34 21.16
C PRO A 127 -6.43 0.55 22.40
N LEU A 128 -5.86 1.75 22.42
CA LEU A 128 -5.96 2.69 23.55
C LEU A 128 -7.37 3.30 23.67
N ARG A 129 -8.06 3.48 22.53
CA ARG A 129 -9.45 3.97 22.51
C ARG A 129 -10.44 2.95 23.08
N HIS A 130 -10.16 1.66 22.93
CA HIS A 130 -11.02 0.61 23.46
C HIS A 130 -10.89 0.43 24.98
N SER A 131 -9.74 0.79 25.57
CA SER A 131 -9.48 0.62 27.02
C SER A 131 -9.91 1.81 27.88
N SER A 132 -10.35 2.92 27.27
CA SER A 132 -10.84 4.12 27.99
C SER A 132 -12.37 4.21 28.03
N GLY A 133 -13.08 3.19 27.54
CA GLY A 133 -14.54 3.12 27.45
C GLY A 133 -15.20 2.05 28.34
N ASP A 134 -14.41 1.35 29.15
CA ASP A 134 -14.85 0.36 30.16
C ASP A 134 -14.68 0.96 31.57
#